data_AF-A0A819LZC1-F1
#
_entry.id   AF-A0A819LZC1-F1
#
_cell.length_a   1.000
_cell.length_b   1.000
_cell.length_c   1.000
_cell.angle_alpha   90.00
_cell.angle_beta   90.00
_cell.angle_gamma   90.00
#
_symmetry.space_group_name_H-M   'P 1'
#
loop_
_entity.id
_entity.type
_entity.pdbx_description
1 polymer ?
#
loop_
_entity_poly.entity_id
_entity_poly.type
_entity_poly.pdbx_seq_one_letter_code
_entity_poly.pdbx_strand_id
1 'polypeptide(L)'
;SGYHAKILRQALDKEPIDYTTLIRTIIGHESKDLCEVKLEYSKMYDETLHQTIEHRIDIAEIKKIFVVIIATGDDLTPRNGEEDCSGDKDSSSSTGAPLNAITSKVMEKKSKHSLDVLEKFAQILKIRTSN
;
A
#
# COMPACT_ATOMS: atom_id res chain seq x y z
N SER A 1 -5.40 -6.53 16.91
CA SER A 1 -4.82 -5.33 16.26
C SER A 1 -3.34 -5.51 15.92
N GLY A 2 -2.44 -5.77 16.88
CA GLY A 2 -0.98 -5.76 16.64
C GLY A 2 -0.44 -6.81 15.65
N TYR A 3 -1.10 -7.96 15.51
CA TYR A 3 -0.75 -8.96 14.50
C TYR A 3 -0.86 -8.38 13.07
N HIS A 4 -1.97 -7.72 12.74
CA HIS A 4 -2.18 -7.14 11.42
C HIS A 4 -1.24 -5.97 11.14
N ALA A 5 -0.88 -5.17 12.16
CA ALA A 5 0.13 -4.13 12.02
C ALA A 5 1.49 -4.71 11.58
N LYS A 6 1.91 -5.84 12.18
CA LYS A 6 3.14 -6.56 11.77
C LYS A 6 3.04 -7.13 10.37
N ILE A 7 1.91 -7.74 10.01
CA ILE A 7 1.68 -8.29 8.67
C ILE A 7 1.75 -7.19 7.60
N LEU A 8 1.13 -6.03 7.86
CA LEU A 8 1.18 -4.88 6.96
C LEU A 8 2.62 -4.39 6.80
N ARG A 9 3.39 -4.31 7.89
CA ARG A 9 4.79 -3.93 7.83
C ARG A 9 5.61 -4.89 6.98
N GLN A 10 5.47 -6.18 7.24
CA GLN A 10 6.16 -7.23 6.47
C GLN A 10 5.80 -7.19 4.98
N ALA A 11 4.53 -6.93 4.65
CA ALA A 11 4.11 -6.81 3.26
C ALA A 11 4.74 -5.60 2.54
N LEU A 12 4.88 -4.47 3.25
CA LEU A 12 5.48 -3.24 2.74
C LEU A 12 7.01 -3.30 2.66
N ASP A 13 7.68 -4.08 3.51
CA ASP A 13 9.13 -4.23 3.53
C ASP A 13 9.66 -5.27 2.52
N LYS A 14 8.77 -6.08 1.92
CA LYS A 14 9.13 -7.01 0.83
C LYS A 14 9.50 -6.28 -0.46
N GLU A 15 10.37 -6.90 -1.24
CA GLU A 15 10.79 -6.47 -2.58
C GLU A 15 10.65 -7.67 -3.54
N PRO A 16 9.68 -7.70 -4.48
CA PRO A 16 8.62 -6.70 -4.68
C PRO A 16 7.60 -6.70 -3.52
N ILE A 17 6.90 -5.57 -3.36
CA ILE A 17 5.87 -5.40 -2.32
C ILE A 17 4.78 -6.47 -2.47
N ASP A 18 4.35 -7.05 -1.35
CA ASP A 18 3.28 -8.05 -1.30
C ASP A 18 1.91 -7.36 -1.32
N TYR A 19 1.52 -6.89 -2.51
CA TYR A 19 0.26 -6.18 -2.74
C TYR A 19 -0.96 -7.04 -2.39
N THR A 20 -0.89 -8.35 -2.58
CA THR A 20 -1.99 -9.28 -2.26
C THR A 20 -2.30 -9.25 -0.77
N THR A 21 -1.28 -9.41 0.08
CA THR A 21 -1.43 -9.35 1.53
C THR A 21 -1.87 -7.97 1.99
N LEU A 22 -1.30 -6.91 1.39
CA LEU A 22 -1.63 -5.51 1.71
C LEU A 22 -3.11 -5.20 1.42
N ILE A 23 -3.56 -5.46 0.19
CA ILE A 23 -4.94 -5.23 -0.28
C ILE A 23 -5.92 -6.05 0.56
N ARG A 24 -5.65 -7.35 0.76
CA ARG A 24 -6.50 -8.23 1.56
C ARG A 24 -6.64 -7.76 3.01
N THR A 25 -5.54 -7.32 3.63
CA THR A 25 -5.56 -6.88 5.04
C THR A 25 -6.23 -5.51 5.18
N ILE A 26 -6.12 -4.61 4.20
CA ILE A 26 -6.77 -3.29 4.28
C ILE A 26 -8.27 -3.39 3.97
N ILE A 27 -8.66 -4.13 2.92
CA ILE A 27 -10.06 -4.20 2.47
C ILE A 27 -10.86 -5.27 3.23
N GLY A 28 -10.21 -6.35 3.65
CA GLY A 28 -10.87 -7.46 4.33
C GLY A 28 -11.25 -7.20 5.79
N HIS A 29 -10.81 -6.08 6.37
CA HIS A 29 -11.15 -5.69 7.73
C HIS A 29 -12.31 -4.69 7.75
N GLU A 30 -13.18 -4.81 8.75
CA GLU A 30 -14.20 -3.79 9.02
C GLU A 30 -13.54 -2.46 9.40
N SER A 31 -14.21 -1.34 9.10
CA SER A 31 -13.67 0.01 9.32
C SER A 31 -13.20 0.25 10.76
N LYS A 32 -13.90 -0.35 11.74
CA LYS A 32 -13.53 -0.24 13.16
C LYS A 32 -12.21 -0.94 13.46
N ASP A 33 -12.04 -2.17 12.97
CA ASP A 33 -10.82 -2.95 13.16
C ASP A 33 -9.63 -2.28 12.48
N LEU A 34 -9.84 -1.72 11.29
CA LEU A 34 -8.77 -1.02 10.57
C LEU A 34 -8.28 0.23 11.33
N CYS A 35 -9.17 0.96 12.01
CA CYS A 35 -8.77 2.07 12.88
C CYS A 35 -7.85 1.60 14.03
N GLU A 36 -8.19 0.47 14.66
CA GLU A 36 -7.35 -0.11 15.72
C GLU A 36 -6.00 -0.58 15.17
N VAL A 37 -5.98 -1.18 13.98
CA VAL A 37 -4.74 -1.59 13.30
C VAL A 37 -3.86 -0.40 12.98
N LYS A 38 -4.42 0.71 12.48
CA LYS A 38 -3.66 1.95 12.20
C LYS A 38 -3.05 2.54 13.46
N LEU A 39 -3.82 2.59 14.55
CA LEU A 39 -3.33 3.11 15.84
C LEU A 39 -2.19 2.25 16.38
N GLU A 40 -2.35 0.93 16.30
CA GLU A 40 -1.32 0.00 16.76
C GLU A 40 -0.07 0.04 15.89
N TYR A 41 -0.22 0.17 14.58
CA TYR A 41 0.90 0.37 13.65
C TYR A 41 1.71 1.61 14.01
N SER A 42 1.05 2.75 14.24
CA SER A 42 1.73 3.99 14.63
C SER A 42 2.49 3.87 15.95
N LYS A 43 1.97 3.09 16.90
CA LYS A 43 2.67 2.83 18.17
C LYS A 43 3.88 1.91 18.01
N MET A 44 3.85 0.98 17.06
CA MET A 44 4.92 0.00 16.87
C MET A 44 6.09 0.53 16.05
N TYR A 45 5.84 1.47 15.14
CA TYR A 45 6.82 1.88 14.12
C TYR A 45 7.13 3.38 14.11
N ASP A 46 6.55 4.16 15.02
CA ASP A 46 6.71 5.62 15.12
C ASP A 46 6.38 6.39 13.82
N GLU A 47 5.63 5.76 12.92
CA GLU A 47 5.14 6.33 11.67
C GLU A 47 3.72 5.87 11.39
N THR A 48 2.94 6.66 10.67
CA THR A 48 1.57 6.24 10.34
C THR A 48 1.58 5.29 9.15
N LEU A 49 0.68 4.30 9.16
CA LEU A 49 0.48 3.39 8.02
C LEU A 49 0.23 4.17 6.70
N HIS A 50 -0.44 5.32 6.78
CA HIS A 50 -0.67 6.19 5.63
C HIS A 50 0.65 6.72 5.04
N GLN A 51 1.53 7.25 5.89
CA GLN A 51 2.84 7.74 5.45
C GLN A 51 3.69 6.61 4.86
N THR A 52 3.73 5.43 5.47
CA THR A 52 4.51 4.31 4.94
C THR A 52 4.03 3.91 3.54
N ILE A 53 2.71 3.80 3.35
CA ILE A 53 2.11 3.48 2.05
C ILE A 53 2.45 4.54 1.00
N GLU A 54 2.33 5.82 1.35
CA GLU A 54 2.64 6.94 0.45
C GLU A 54 4.10 6.95 -0.01
N HIS A 55 5.03 6.55 0.86
CA HIS A 55 6.46 6.50 0.52
C HIS A 55 6.88 5.22 -0.20
N ARG A 56 6.33 4.07 0.17
CA ARG A 56 6.78 2.76 -0.37
C ARG A 56 6.12 2.42 -1.70
N ILE A 57 4.89 2.86 -1.94
CA ILE A 57 4.11 2.37 -3.09
C ILE A 57 4.23 3.33 -4.28
N ASP A 58 4.84 2.86 -5.36
CA ASP A 58 4.83 3.57 -6.64
C ASP A 58 3.60 3.18 -7.47
N ILE A 59 2.86 4.20 -7.90
CA ILE A 59 1.70 4.07 -8.81
C ILE A 59 2.12 3.41 -10.13
N ALA A 60 3.36 3.60 -10.58
CA ALA A 60 3.88 2.97 -11.79
C ALA A 60 3.90 1.43 -11.67
N GLU A 61 4.24 0.89 -10.49
CA GLU A 61 4.22 -0.56 -10.24
C GLU A 61 2.80 -1.11 -10.18
N ILE A 62 1.89 -0.41 -9.51
CA ILE A 62 0.46 -0.76 -9.52
C ILE A 62 -0.08 -0.81 -10.94
N LYS A 63 0.27 0.16 -11.80
CA LYS A 63 -0.15 0.15 -13.21
C LYS A 63 0.35 -1.08 -13.94
N LYS A 64 1.61 -1.50 -13.71
CA LYS A 64 2.16 -2.73 -14.32
C LYS A 64 1.36 -3.96 -13.90
N ILE A 65 0.98 -4.07 -12.62
CA ILE A 65 0.13 -5.16 -12.09
C ILE A 65 -1.18 -5.24 -12.90
N PHE A 66 -1.89 -4.13 -13.09
CA PHE A 66 -3.12 -4.12 -13.88
C PHE A 66 -2.91 -4.51 -15.35
N VAL A 67 -1.84 -4.02 -15.97
CA VAL A 67 -1.50 -4.37 -17.36
C VAL A 67 -1.20 -5.85 -17.49
N VAL A 68 -0.45 -6.44 -16.55
CA VAL A 68 -0.14 -7.87 -16.52
C VAL A 68 -1.43 -8.69 -16.37
N ILE A 69 -2.30 -8.35 -15.42
CA ILE A 69 -3.58 -9.07 -15.22
C ILE A 69 -4.41 -9.07 -16.52
N ILE A 70 -4.49 -7.93 -17.22
CA ILE A 70 -5.25 -7.82 -18.48
C ILE A 70 -4.57 -8.61 -19.62
N ALA A 71 -3.23 -8.58 -19.69
CA ALA A 71 -2.48 -9.21 -20.76
C ALA A 71 -2.38 -10.74 -20.61
N THR A 72 -2.27 -11.23 -19.37
CA THR A 72 -2.00 -12.64 -19.06
C THR A 72 -3.27 -13.40 -18.66
N GLY A 73 -4.29 -12.71 -18.13
CA GLY A 73 -5.54 -13.34 -17.66
C GLY A 73 -5.43 -14.09 -16.33
N ASP A 74 -4.23 -14.15 -15.74
CA ASP A 74 -3.94 -14.87 -14.49
C ASP A 74 -4.04 -13.97 -13.25
N ASP A 75 -4.46 -14.58 -12.14
CA ASP A 75 -4.45 -13.98 -10.80
C ASP A 75 -3.01 -14.02 -10.28
N LEU A 76 -2.46 -12.88 -9.83
CA LEU A 76 -1.06 -12.70 -9.41
C LEU A 76 -0.76 -13.36 -8.05
N THR A 77 -1.14 -14.62 -7.90
CA THR A 77 -0.76 -15.45 -6.77
C THR A 77 0.75 -15.75 -6.85
N PRO A 78 1.53 -15.45 -5.81
CA PRO A 78 2.94 -15.77 -5.80
C PRO A 78 3.09 -17.29 -5.75
N ARG A 79 3.63 -17.86 -6.82
CA ARG A 79 3.99 -19.28 -6.95
C ARG A 79 5.24 -19.51 -6.11
N ASN A 80 5.07 -19.94 -4.86
CA ASN A 80 6.15 -20.27 -3.93
C ASN A 80 7.07 -21.34 -4.52
N GLY A 81 8.39 -21.09 -4.47
CA GLY A 81 9.46 -22.01 -4.80
C GLY A 81 10.82 -21.41 -4.43
N GLU A 82 11.15 -21.51 -3.13
CA GLU A 82 12.46 -21.80 -2.51
C GLU A 82 13.72 -20.90 -2.76
N GLU A 83 14.36 -20.54 -1.62
CA GLU A 83 15.81 -20.28 -1.38
C GLU A 83 16.43 -18.94 -1.88
N ASP A 84 17.35 -18.22 -1.20
CA ASP A 84 18.03 -18.33 0.09
C ASP A 84 18.71 -16.97 0.47
N CYS A 85 19.31 -16.92 1.65
CA CYS A 85 19.79 -15.79 2.45
C CYS A 85 20.85 -14.78 1.90
N SER A 86 20.88 -13.65 2.63
CA SER A 86 22.05 -12.91 3.16
C SER A 86 22.53 -11.64 2.44
N GLY A 87 22.70 -10.55 3.22
CA GLY A 87 23.47 -9.37 2.81
C GLY A 87 23.17 -8.09 3.59
N ASP A 88 23.70 -7.97 4.82
CA ASP A 88 23.89 -6.70 5.54
C ASP A 88 24.76 -5.71 4.74
N LYS A 89 24.47 -4.41 4.84
CA LYS A 89 25.47 -3.33 5.01
C LYS A 89 24.88 -1.94 5.24
N ASP A 90 25.44 -1.29 6.26
CA ASP A 90 25.17 0.04 6.76
C ASP A 90 25.63 1.21 5.85
N SER A 91 25.11 2.39 6.20
CA SER A 91 25.80 3.71 6.26
C SER A 91 25.58 4.77 5.15
N SER A 92 24.68 5.71 5.48
CA SER A 92 24.92 7.17 5.64
C SER A 92 25.06 8.16 4.46
N SER A 93 24.32 9.28 4.63
CA SER A 93 24.70 10.70 4.40
C SER A 93 24.51 11.37 3.01
N SER A 94 23.61 12.37 2.91
CA SER A 94 23.99 13.80 2.74
C SER A 94 22.80 14.80 2.73
N THR A 95 22.78 15.69 3.72
CA THR A 95 22.65 17.18 3.70
C THR A 95 21.79 17.93 2.66
N GLY A 96 20.75 18.67 3.15
CA GLY A 96 20.68 20.14 3.04
C GLY A 96 19.82 20.85 1.96
N ALA A 97 18.51 21.07 2.25
CA ALA A 97 17.66 22.30 2.15
C ALA A 97 17.66 23.26 0.92
N PRO A 98 16.70 24.22 0.79
CA PRO A 98 15.24 24.20 0.93
C PRO A 98 14.51 24.90 -0.27
N LEU A 99 13.20 25.16 -0.11
CA LEU A 99 12.35 26.20 -0.78
C LEU A 99 11.62 25.83 -2.09
N ASN A 100 10.28 25.69 -2.04
CA ASN A 100 9.35 26.78 -2.38
C ASN A 100 7.87 26.35 -2.47
N ALA A 101 7.03 27.19 -1.85
CA ALA A 101 5.58 27.22 -2.01
C ALA A 101 5.18 27.61 -3.43
N ILE A 102 4.02 27.11 -3.87
CA ILE A 102 3.11 27.47 -4.98
C ILE A 102 2.47 26.12 -5.36
N THR A 103 1.23 25.76 -5.01
CA THR A 103 0.03 26.21 -5.74
C THR A 103 -1.25 25.70 -5.04
N SER A 104 -1.85 26.48 -4.14
CA SER A 104 -3.10 26.12 -3.44
C SER A 104 -4.39 26.33 -4.28
N LYS A 105 -4.37 26.07 -5.60
CA LYS A 105 -5.58 26.22 -6.46
C LYS A 105 -5.89 25.06 -7.41
N VAL A 106 -5.12 23.96 -7.38
CA VAL A 106 -5.37 22.76 -8.22
C VAL A 106 -6.06 21.62 -7.45
N MET A 107 -6.20 21.74 -6.12
CA MET A 107 -6.57 20.61 -5.26
C MET A 107 -8.07 20.28 -5.20
N GLU A 108 -8.97 21.15 -5.69
CA GLU A 108 -10.41 20.94 -5.49
C GLU A 108 -11.08 20.05 -6.55
N LYS A 109 -10.57 20.03 -7.79
CA LYS A 109 -11.11 19.18 -8.89
C LYS A 109 -10.50 17.79 -8.95
N LYS A 110 -9.24 17.62 -8.53
CA LYS A 110 -8.55 16.31 -8.52
C LYS A 110 -9.15 15.37 -7.46
N SER A 111 -9.62 15.95 -6.35
CA SER A 111 -10.19 15.24 -5.20
C SER A 111 -11.52 14.52 -5.51
N LYS A 112 -12.43 15.15 -6.27
CA LYS A 112 -13.72 14.55 -6.62
C LYS A 112 -13.57 13.34 -7.53
N HIS A 113 -12.75 13.46 -8.58
CA HIS A 113 -12.51 12.36 -9.51
C HIS A 113 -11.80 11.17 -8.84
N SER A 114 -10.82 11.42 -7.95
CA SER A 114 -10.17 10.33 -7.20
C SER A 114 -11.14 9.64 -6.26
N LEU A 115 -12.04 10.38 -5.61
CA LEU A 115 -13.09 9.83 -4.75
C LEU A 115 -14.06 8.95 -5.55
N ASP A 116 -14.52 9.41 -6.71
CA ASP A 116 -15.40 8.62 -7.58
C ASP A 116 -14.74 7.32 -8.05
N VAL A 117 -13.44 7.36 -8.36
CA VAL A 117 -12.67 6.17 -8.75
C VAL A 117 -12.52 5.20 -7.58
N LEU A 118 -12.21 5.70 -6.38
CA LEU A 118 -12.13 4.91 -5.14
C LEU A 118 -13.48 4.27 -4.77
N GLU A 119 -14.58 5.02 -4.91
CA GLU A 119 -15.92 4.53 -4.65
C GLU A 119 -16.31 3.42 -5.61
N LYS A 120 -16.03 3.58 -6.91
CA LYS A 120 -16.24 2.54 -7.93
C LYS A 120 -15.39 1.29 -7.65
N PHE A 121 -14.12 1.44 -7.25
CA PHE A 121 -13.26 0.33 -6.88
C PHE A 121 -13.78 -0.42 -5.64
N ALA A 122 -14.23 0.31 -4.62
CA ALA A 122 -14.79 -0.27 -3.41
C ALA A 122 -16.10 -1.04 -3.69
N GLN A 123 -16.95 -0.54 -4.60
CA GLN A 123 -18.14 -1.26 -5.06
C GLN A 123 -17.78 -2.57 -5.78
N ILE A 124 -16.79 -2.55 -6.67
CA ILE A 124 -16.31 -3.75 -7.38
C ILE A 124 -15.79 -4.80 -6.39
N LEU A 125 -15.02 -4.38 -5.39
CA LEU A 125 -14.46 -5.28 -4.38
C LEU A 125 -15.55 -5.91 -3.51
N LYS A 126 -16.58 -5.15 -3.14
CA LYS A 126 -17.75 -5.67 -2.38
C LYS A 126 -18.57 -6.70 -3.16
N ILE A 127 -18.72 -6.53 -4.47
CA ILE A 127 -19.47 -7.46 -5.33
C ILE A 127 -18.79 -8.84 -5.36
N ARG A 128 -17.45 -8.88 -5.34
CA ARG A 128 -16.69 -10.14 -5.48
C ARG A 128 -16.65 -10.99 -4.21
N THR A 129 -16.88 -10.39 -3.03
CA THR A 129 -16.94 -11.09 -1.73
C THR A 129 -18.30 -11.72 -1.42
N SER A 130 -19.32 -11.51 -2.26
CA SER A 130 -20.70 -11.93 -1.98
C SER A 130 -21.19 -13.12 -2.83
N ASN A 131 -20.28 -13.83 -3.52
CA ASN A 131 -20.56 -15.06 -4.27
C ASN A 131 -19.91 -16.27 -3.62
#